data_AF-A0A7L0HZR6-F1
#
_entry.id   AF-A0A7L0HZR6-F1
#
_cell.length_a   1.000
_cell.length_b   1.000
_cell.length_c   1.000
_cell.angle_alpha   90.00
_cell.angle_beta   90.00
_cell.angle_gamma   90.00
#
_symmetry.space_group_name_H-M   'P 1'
#
loop_
_entity.id
_entity.type
_entity.pdbx_description
1 polymer ?
#
loop_
_entity_poly.entity_id
_entity_poly.type
_entity_poly.pdbx_seq_one_letter_code
_entity_poly.pdbx_strand_id
1 'polypeptide(L)'
;VIKKTRFPHWDEVLELELAEGEPGEAVLSVEVWDWDIVGKNDFLGRVEFPLDTIRTTPTKGWFQLLPFPSTAENLGGQLGALRLTVRLVEDRVLPPHYYQPLIQLLTEPILCPDQPPAGTALAILEEVTSGESRQDVATKLVKIFLGQGLAVPLLDYLTTRELARTTDPNTLFRSNSLASKSVEQFMKVVGLPYLHEVLKPVVNRIFEEKKYVELDPGKMDLSRSRRVQGDSWGGDTVPGTRISFKGSLSEARVRESSLELLQGYLGDIVDAIVGSVEKCPILMRVAFKQLRRRVEERFPSAQHEEVRYFSISGFLFLRFFAPAVLTPKLFSLREQHADPRTGRTLLLLAK
;
A
#
# COMPACT_ATOMS: atom_id res chain seq x y z
N VAL A 1 -19.29 3.92 -11.52
CA VAL A 1 -20.54 4.50 -12.07
C VAL A 1 -20.36 4.79 -13.55
N ILE A 2 -21.09 4.07 -14.41
CA ILE A 2 -21.03 4.25 -15.87
C ILE A 2 -22.22 5.11 -16.27
N LYS A 3 -21.96 6.25 -16.90
CA LYS A 3 -23.01 7.24 -17.18
C LYS A 3 -23.78 6.89 -18.46
N LYS A 4 -25.10 7.08 -18.44
CA LYS A 4 -25.99 7.07 -19.63
C LYS A 4 -25.93 5.78 -20.47
N THR A 5 -25.87 4.61 -19.83
CA THR A 5 -25.93 3.32 -20.54
C THR A 5 -26.95 2.38 -19.91
N ARG A 6 -27.65 1.62 -20.76
CA ARG A 6 -28.51 0.50 -20.34
C ARG A 6 -27.80 -0.86 -20.49
N PHE A 7 -26.57 -0.85 -21.00
CA PHE A 7 -25.70 -2.03 -21.17
C PHE A 7 -24.33 -1.73 -20.55
N PRO A 8 -24.25 -1.54 -19.22
CA PRO A 8 -22.98 -1.33 -18.54
C PRO A 8 -22.05 -2.54 -18.66
N HIS A 9 -20.75 -2.27 -18.82
CA HIS A 9 -19.67 -3.26 -18.64
C HIS A 9 -18.81 -2.80 -17.47
N TRP A 10 -18.69 -3.62 -16.44
CA TRP A 10 -17.86 -3.29 -15.27
C TRP A 10 -16.48 -3.91 -15.38
N ASP A 11 -16.40 -5.18 -15.80
CA ASP A 11 -15.16 -5.97 -15.81
C ASP A 11 -14.39 -5.90 -14.47
N GLU A 12 -15.14 -5.79 -13.37
CA GLU A 12 -14.61 -5.71 -12.01
C GLU A 12 -14.60 -7.11 -11.36
N VAL A 13 -13.57 -7.35 -10.54
CA VAL A 13 -13.46 -8.52 -9.67
C VAL A 13 -13.68 -8.05 -8.24
N LEU A 14 -14.67 -8.66 -7.58
CA LEU A 14 -15.00 -8.40 -6.18
C LEU A 14 -14.63 -9.64 -5.36
N GLU A 15 -13.83 -9.46 -4.32
CA GLU A 15 -13.46 -10.51 -3.38
C GLU A 15 -14.10 -10.21 -2.02
N LEU A 16 -14.75 -11.21 -1.43
CA LEU A 16 -15.49 -11.10 -0.18
C LEU A 16 -15.02 -12.21 0.76
N GLU A 17 -14.55 -11.85 1.95
CA GLU A 17 -14.24 -12.82 3.00
C GLU A 17 -15.52 -13.18 3.77
N LEU A 18 -15.81 -14.47 3.89
CA LEU A 18 -16.95 -14.98 4.65
C LEU A 18 -16.53 -15.16 6.12
N ALA A 19 -17.38 -14.72 7.05
CA ALA A 19 -17.16 -14.95 8.47
C ALA A 19 -17.16 -16.46 8.81
N GLU A 20 -16.38 -16.85 9.82
CA GLU A 20 -16.29 -18.25 10.27
C GLU A 20 -17.68 -18.79 10.69
N GLY A 21 -18.15 -19.86 10.04
CA GLY A 21 -19.43 -20.50 10.32
C GLY A 21 -19.85 -21.49 9.23
N GLU A 22 -20.84 -22.34 9.50
CA GLU A 22 -21.45 -23.19 8.47
C GLU A 22 -22.27 -22.31 7.51
N PRO A 23 -21.96 -22.27 6.21
CA PRO A 23 -22.67 -21.43 5.26
C PRO A 23 -24.00 -22.04 4.80
N GLY A 24 -24.59 -22.96 5.58
CA GLY A 24 -25.74 -23.78 5.19
C GLY A 24 -27.01 -23.00 4.81
N GLU A 25 -27.05 -21.69 5.08
CA GLU A 25 -28.11 -20.79 4.63
C GLU A 25 -27.58 -19.48 4.03
N ALA A 26 -26.27 -19.34 3.87
CA ALA A 26 -25.68 -18.11 3.37
C ALA A 26 -25.93 -17.94 1.87
N VAL A 27 -26.30 -16.72 1.48
CA VAL A 27 -26.61 -16.35 0.10
C VAL A 27 -25.76 -15.14 -0.28
N LEU A 28 -25.04 -15.24 -1.40
CA LEU A 28 -24.41 -14.08 -2.02
C LEU A 28 -25.46 -13.33 -2.84
N SER A 29 -25.78 -12.10 -2.43
CA SER A 29 -26.64 -11.20 -3.20
C SER A 29 -25.78 -10.18 -3.96
N VAL A 30 -26.02 -10.07 -5.27
CA VAL A 30 -25.44 -9.02 -6.13
C VAL A 30 -26.57 -8.10 -6.57
N GLU A 31 -26.49 -6.83 -6.18
CA GLU A 31 -27.51 -5.83 -6.46
C GLU A 31 -27.01 -4.78 -7.46
N VAL A 32 -27.89 -4.39 -8.37
CA VAL A 32 -27.63 -3.37 -9.38
C VAL A 32 -28.50 -2.16 -9.08
N TRP A 33 -27.86 -0.99 -9.01
CA TRP A 33 -28.51 0.29 -8.70
C TRP A 33 -28.18 1.31 -9.80
N ASP A 34 -29.19 2.06 -10.25
CA ASP A 34 -28.98 3.28 -11.01
C ASP A 34 -28.60 4.41 -10.06
N TRP A 35 -27.54 5.13 -10.40
CA TRP A 35 -26.98 6.14 -9.52
C TRP A 35 -27.43 7.52 -9.97
N ASP A 36 -28.14 8.23 -9.10
CA ASP A 36 -28.65 9.56 -9.36
C ASP A 36 -27.85 10.64 -8.64
N ILE A 37 -27.53 11.72 -9.36
CA ILE A 37 -26.79 12.87 -8.81
C ILE A 37 -27.64 13.61 -7.76
N VAL A 38 -28.96 13.62 -7.95
CA VAL A 38 -29.93 14.29 -7.08
C VAL A 38 -31.10 13.34 -6.87
N GLY A 39 -31.29 12.85 -5.65
CA GLY A 39 -32.37 11.92 -5.32
C GLY A 39 -31.86 10.64 -4.66
N LYS A 40 -32.75 9.64 -4.58
CA LYS A 40 -32.43 8.29 -4.10
C LYS A 40 -32.08 7.43 -5.31
N ASN A 41 -31.04 6.61 -5.20
CA ASN A 41 -30.67 5.64 -6.23
C ASN A 41 -31.82 4.66 -6.49
N ASP A 42 -32.08 4.39 -7.77
CA ASP A 42 -33.12 3.47 -8.20
C ASP A 42 -32.58 2.03 -8.24
N PHE A 43 -33.30 1.10 -7.61
CA PHE A 43 -32.95 -0.32 -7.64
C PHE A 43 -33.34 -0.93 -9.00
N LEU A 44 -32.36 -1.51 -9.70
CA LEU A 44 -32.57 -2.12 -11.02
C LEU A 44 -32.83 -3.63 -10.94
N GLY A 45 -32.34 -4.29 -9.88
CA GLY A 45 -32.55 -5.71 -9.66
C GLY A 45 -31.41 -6.38 -8.90
N ARG A 46 -31.62 -7.64 -8.53
CA ARG A 46 -30.62 -8.46 -7.83
C ARG A 46 -30.50 -9.87 -8.38
N VAL A 47 -29.37 -10.52 -8.13
CA VAL A 47 -29.17 -11.96 -8.34
C VAL A 47 -28.69 -12.55 -7.03
N GLU A 48 -29.27 -13.67 -6.64
CA GLU A 48 -28.93 -14.37 -5.40
C GLU A 48 -28.31 -15.73 -5.72
N PHE A 49 -27.22 -16.07 -5.03
CA PHE A 49 -26.53 -17.34 -5.17
C PHE A 49 -26.41 -18.01 -3.80
N PRO A 50 -27.15 -19.09 -3.53
CA PRO A 50 -26.92 -19.91 -2.35
C PRO A 50 -25.49 -20.46 -2.35
N LEU A 51 -24.76 -20.26 -1.25
CA LEU A 51 -23.33 -20.61 -1.22
C LEU A 51 -23.10 -22.11 -1.40
N ASP A 52 -23.99 -22.97 -0.90
CA ASP A 52 -23.92 -24.41 -1.10
C ASP A 52 -23.97 -24.84 -2.57
N THR A 53 -24.68 -24.10 -3.43
CA THR A 53 -24.73 -24.36 -4.87
C THR A 53 -23.43 -23.97 -5.56
N ILE A 54 -22.74 -22.92 -5.09
CA ILE A 54 -21.48 -22.43 -5.67
C ILE A 54 -20.29 -23.24 -5.17
N ARG A 55 -20.36 -23.84 -3.97
CA ARG A 55 -19.30 -24.69 -3.39
C ARG A 55 -18.81 -25.75 -4.37
N THR A 56 -19.72 -26.40 -5.08
CA THR A 56 -19.40 -27.55 -5.93
C THR A 56 -18.93 -27.16 -7.32
N THR A 57 -19.42 -26.05 -7.87
CA THR A 57 -19.16 -25.68 -9.28
C THR A 57 -19.21 -24.17 -9.47
N PRO A 58 -18.14 -23.54 -10.01
CA PRO A 58 -18.16 -22.13 -10.34
C PRO A 58 -19.31 -21.83 -11.31
N THR A 59 -20.11 -20.82 -11.01
CA THR A 59 -21.26 -20.43 -11.83
C THR A 59 -20.87 -19.29 -12.76
N LYS A 60 -21.04 -19.48 -14.07
CA LYS A 60 -20.72 -18.48 -15.10
C LYS A 60 -21.84 -18.38 -16.12
N GLY A 61 -22.37 -17.18 -16.33
CA GLY A 61 -23.45 -17.01 -17.28
C GLY A 61 -24.18 -15.68 -17.15
N TRP A 62 -25.29 -15.58 -17.89
CA TRP A 62 -26.28 -14.52 -17.74
C TRP A 62 -27.34 -14.96 -16.73
N PHE A 63 -27.58 -14.14 -15.73
CA PHE A 63 -28.54 -14.38 -14.66
C PHE A 63 -29.64 -13.31 -14.75
N GLN A 64 -30.91 -13.72 -14.75
CA GLN A 64 -32.02 -12.78 -14.79
C GLN A 64 -32.10 -12.00 -13.48
N LEU A 65 -32.34 -10.69 -13.58
CA LEU A 65 -32.49 -9.83 -12.42
C LEU A 65 -33.85 -10.07 -11.76
N LEU A 66 -33.83 -10.21 -10.44
CA LEU A 66 -35.00 -10.38 -9.60
C LEU A 66 -35.41 -9.02 -8.97
N PRO A 67 -36.72 -8.77 -8.80
CA PRO A 67 -37.21 -7.59 -8.09
C PRO A 67 -36.95 -7.67 -6.58
N PHE A 68 -37.25 -6.58 -5.87
CA PHE A 68 -37.22 -6.56 -4.41
C PHE A 68 -38.35 -7.47 -3.86
N PRO A 69 -38.12 -8.24 -2.78
CA PRO A 69 -39.10 -9.19 -2.27
C PRO A 69 -40.42 -8.55 -1.79
N SER A 70 -40.43 -7.25 -1.47
CA SER A 70 -41.65 -6.52 -1.07
C SER A 70 -42.51 -5.99 -2.24
N THR A 71 -41.99 -5.97 -3.47
CA THR A 71 -42.67 -5.44 -4.66
C THR A 71 -43.10 -6.53 -5.66
N ALA A 72 -43.06 -7.79 -5.23
CA ALA A 72 -43.30 -8.98 -6.06
C ALA A 72 -44.65 -8.99 -6.81
N GLU A 73 -45.62 -8.18 -6.38
CA GLU A 73 -46.98 -8.22 -6.96
C GLU A 73 -47.19 -7.34 -8.21
N ASN A 74 -46.27 -6.49 -8.68
CA ASN A 74 -46.62 -5.51 -9.73
C ASN A 74 -45.55 -5.13 -10.79
N LEU A 75 -44.67 -6.04 -11.22
CA LEU A 75 -43.78 -5.74 -12.37
C LEU A 75 -43.73 -6.91 -13.37
N GLY A 76 -44.68 -6.93 -14.30
CA GLY A 76 -44.63 -7.73 -15.54
C GLY A 76 -43.57 -7.26 -16.55
N GLY A 77 -42.53 -6.56 -16.11
CA GLY A 77 -41.44 -6.04 -16.93
C GLY A 77 -40.17 -6.86 -16.76
N GLN A 78 -39.52 -7.22 -17.86
CA GLN A 78 -38.25 -7.94 -17.86
C GLN A 78 -37.14 -7.00 -17.33
N LEU A 79 -36.69 -7.20 -16.08
CA LEU A 79 -35.66 -6.37 -15.41
C LEU A 79 -34.27 -6.45 -16.06
N GLY A 80 -34.11 -7.31 -17.07
CA GLY A 80 -32.85 -7.56 -17.75
C GLY A 80 -32.04 -8.68 -17.08
N ALA A 81 -30.77 -8.80 -17.48
CA ALA A 81 -29.89 -9.86 -17.01
C ALA A 81 -28.49 -9.32 -16.73
N LEU A 82 -27.80 -9.96 -15.79
CA LEU A 82 -26.44 -9.64 -15.39
C LEU A 82 -25.51 -10.81 -15.73
N ARG A 83 -24.36 -10.52 -16.36
CA ARG A 83 -23.37 -11.55 -16.66
C ARG A 83 -22.34 -11.62 -15.52
N LEU A 84 -22.26 -12.76 -14.85
CA LEU A 84 -21.35 -12.95 -13.71
C LEU A 84 -20.52 -14.22 -13.87
N THR A 85 -19.36 -14.22 -13.21
CA THR A 85 -18.61 -15.43 -12.85
C THR A 85 -18.46 -15.42 -11.35
N VAL A 86 -19.04 -16.41 -10.67
CA VAL A 86 -19.05 -16.52 -9.22
C VAL A 86 -18.33 -17.80 -8.81
N ARG A 87 -17.38 -17.68 -7.88
CA ARG A 87 -16.61 -18.79 -7.35
C ARG A 87 -16.51 -18.65 -5.84
N LEU A 88 -16.74 -19.75 -5.13
CA LEU A 88 -16.46 -19.89 -3.72
C LEU A 88 -15.14 -20.67 -3.56
N VAL A 89 -14.24 -20.14 -2.75
CA VAL A 89 -12.97 -20.79 -2.40
C VAL A 89 -13.01 -21.05 -0.89
N GLU A 90 -12.85 -22.32 -0.50
CA GLU A 90 -12.75 -22.73 0.90
C GLU A 90 -11.30 -23.09 1.20
N ASP A 91 -10.63 -22.26 2.00
CA ASP A 91 -9.28 -22.52 2.48
C ASP A 91 -9.35 -23.11 3.90
N ARG A 92 -8.78 -24.31 4.08
CA ARG A 92 -8.73 -24.98 5.39
C ARG A 92 -7.37 -24.80 6.03
N VAL A 93 -7.33 -24.08 7.16
CA VAL A 93 -6.15 -23.97 8.00
C VAL A 93 -6.14 -25.14 9.00
N LEU A 94 -5.11 -25.98 8.93
CA LEU A 94 -4.98 -27.13 9.84
C LEU A 94 -4.58 -26.67 11.25
N PRO A 95 -4.79 -27.49 12.29
CA PRO A 95 -4.24 -27.21 13.61
C PRO A 95 -2.71 -27.02 13.58
N PRO A 96 -2.12 -26.20 14.47
CA PRO A 96 -0.71 -25.82 14.42
C PRO A 96 0.30 -26.98 14.36
N HIS A 97 -0.01 -28.11 15.01
CA HIS A 97 0.89 -29.26 15.09
C HIS A 97 1.21 -29.89 13.72
N TYR A 98 0.31 -29.76 12.74
CA TYR A 98 0.56 -30.25 11.37
C TYR A 98 1.64 -29.43 10.65
N TYR A 99 1.84 -28.17 11.03
CA TYR A 99 2.85 -27.29 10.44
C TYR A 99 4.19 -27.35 11.18
N GLN A 100 4.23 -27.98 12.36
CA GLN A 100 5.42 -28.02 13.20
C GLN A 100 6.67 -28.58 12.51
N PRO A 101 6.60 -29.67 11.69
CA PRO A 101 7.77 -30.16 10.97
C PRO A 101 8.36 -29.14 9.99
N LEU A 102 7.50 -28.38 9.31
CA LEU A 102 7.93 -27.31 8.40
C LEU A 102 8.57 -26.16 9.18
N ILE A 103 7.97 -25.75 10.30
CA ILE A 103 8.52 -24.68 11.15
C ILE A 103 9.90 -25.09 11.66
N GLN A 104 10.05 -26.32 12.17
CA GLN A 104 11.32 -26.86 12.64
C GLN A 104 12.40 -26.80 11.54
N LEU A 105 12.08 -27.30 10.35
CA LEU A 105 12.97 -27.28 9.18
C LEU A 105 13.41 -25.86 8.80
N LEU A 106 12.50 -24.87 8.89
CA LEU A 106 12.84 -23.47 8.61
C LEU A 106 13.69 -22.84 9.72
N THR A 107 13.47 -23.21 10.98
CA THR A 107 14.18 -22.64 12.14
C THR A 107 15.53 -23.28 12.43
N GLU A 108 15.77 -24.52 11.99
CA GLU A 108 17.03 -25.26 12.21
C GLU A 108 18.29 -24.43 11.87
N PRO A 109 18.39 -23.74 10.72
CA PRO A 109 19.61 -23.02 10.34
C PRO A 109 19.96 -21.85 11.26
N ILE A 110 18.96 -21.38 12.02
CA ILE A 110 19.09 -20.27 12.96
C ILE A 110 19.43 -20.78 14.36
N LEU A 111 18.82 -21.91 14.76
CA LEU A 111 19.01 -22.50 16.09
C LEU A 111 20.31 -23.30 16.18
N CYS A 112 20.77 -23.88 15.07
CA CYS A 112 21.96 -24.74 14.98
C CYS A 112 22.97 -24.17 13.98
N PRO A 113 23.70 -23.09 14.31
CA PRO A 113 24.59 -22.39 13.38
C PRO A 113 25.86 -23.16 13.01
N ASP A 114 26.15 -24.28 13.67
CA ASP A 114 27.35 -25.10 13.45
C ASP A 114 27.31 -25.88 12.12
N GLN A 115 26.14 -25.96 11.48
CA GLN A 115 26.00 -26.60 10.18
C GLN A 115 26.41 -25.66 9.04
N PRO A 116 27.03 -26.19 7.96
CA PRO A 116 27.34 -25.38 6.80
C PRO A 116 26.05 -24.76 6.23
N PRO A 117 26.05 -23.46 5.89
CA PRO A 117 24.85 -22.77 5.43
C PRO A 117 24.36 -23.24 4.05
N ALA A 118 25.15 -24.07 3.35
CA ALA A 118 24.79 -24.68 2.08
C ALA A 118 23.83 -25.86 2.31
N GLY A 119 22.71 -25.89 1.61
CA GLY A 119 21.72 -26.97 1.68
C GLY A 119 20.64 -26.81 2.76
N THR A 120 20.69 -25.74 3.56
CA THR A 120 19.61 -25.42 4.50
C THR A 120 18.32 -25.02 3.77
N ALA A 121 17.16 -25.24 4.39
CA ALA A 121 15.87 -24.90 3.78
C ALA A 121 15.76 -23.41 3.40
N LEU A 122 16.29 -22.51 4.25
CA LEU A 122 16.33 -21.07 3.95
C LEU A 122 17.27 -20.73 2.78
N ALA A 123 18.41 -21.40 2.66
CA ALA A 123 19.31 -21.21 1.53
C ALA A 123 18.70 -21.68 0.22
N ILE A 124 18.05 -22.86 0.22
CA ILE A 124 17.34 -23.39 -0.95
C ILE A 124 16.21 -22.44 -1.34
N LEU A 125 15.42 -21.97 -0.37
CA LEU A 125 14.35 -20.98 -0.62
C LEU A 125 14.90 -19.71 -1.29
N GLU A 126 16.02 -19.18 -0.80
CA GLU A 126 16.67 -18.00 -1.41
C GLU A 126 17.04 -18.24 -2.88
N GLU A 127 17.52 -19.44 -3.22
CA GLU A 127 17.99 -19.80 -4.57
C GLU A 127 16.85 -20.10 -5.54
N VAL A 128 15.77 -20.75 -5.09
CA VAL A 128 14.63 -21.11 -5.95
C VAL A 128 13.60 -19.99 -6.10
N THR A 129 13.62 -18.99 -5.22
CA THR A 129 12.63 -17.89 -5.25
C THR A 129 12.86 -16.97 -6.45
N SER A 130 11.87 -16.91 -7.35
CA SER A 130 11.88 -16.01 -8.50
C SER A 130 11.81 -14.53 -8.07
N GLY A 131 12.19 -13.62 -8.97
CA GLY A 131 12.12 -12.17 -8.70
C GLY A 131 10.71 -11.68 -8.38
N GLU A 132 9.69 -12.29 -8.99
CA GLU A 132 8.27 -11.92 -8.82
C GLU A 132 7.70 -12.39 -7.48
N SER A 133 8.07 -13.60 -7.03
CA SER A 133 7.57 -14.18 -5.77
C SER A 133 8.33 -13.73 -4.52
N ARG A 134 9.46 -13.05 -4.68
CA ARG A 134 10.39 -12.70 -3.60
C ARG A 134 9.76 -11.86 -2.49
N GLN A 135 8.90 -10.91 -2.85
CA GLN A 135 8.19 -10.08 -1.87
C GLN A 135 7.21 -10.91 -1.04
N ASP A 136 6.51 -11.86 -1.67
CA ASP A 136 5.54 -12.71 -0.98
C ASP A 136 6.23 -13.69 -0.05
N VAL A 137 7.31 -14.33 -0.52
CA VAL A 137 8.14 -15.23 0.30
C VAL A 137 8.71 -14.49 1.51
N ALA A 138 9.30 -13.30 1.31
CA ALA A 138 9.78 -12.46 2.41
C ALA A 138 8.64 -12.15 3.41
N THR A 139 7.44 -11.86 2.90
CA THR A 139 6.26 -11.59 3.73
C THR A 139 5.81 -12.76 4.56
N LYS A 140 5.78 -13.98 4.00
CA LYS A 140 5.41 -15.17 4.76
C LYS A 140 6.50 -15.52 5.78
N LEU A 141 7.77 -15.50 5.39
CA LEU A 141 8.89 -15.80 6.29
C LEU A 141 8.94 -14.84 7.48
N VAL A 142 8.90 -13.53 7.24
CA VAL A 142 8.91 -12.54 8.33
C VAL A 142 7.75 -12.76 9.30
N LYS A 143 6.54 -13.06 8.81
CA LYS A 143 5.38 -13.36 9.66
C LYS A 143 5.56 -14.63 10.49
N ILE A 144 6.05 -15.71 9.87
CA ILE A 144 6.33 -16.98 10.57
C ILE A 144 7.35 -16.74 11.69
N PHE A 145 8.48 -16.11 11.38
CA PHE A 145 9.56 -15.90 12.35
C PHE A 145 9.23 -14.84 13.41
N LEU A 146 8.37 -13.86 13.11
CA LEU A 146 7.79 -12.98 14.14
C LEU A 146 6.94 -13.80 15.13
N GLY A 147 6.09 -14.70 14.63
CA GLY A 147 5.27 -15.59 15.46
C GLY A 147 6.09 -16.55 16.32
N GLN A 148 7.27 -16.97 15.85
CA GLN A 148 8.21 -17.80 16.62
C GLN A 148 9.15 -17.01 17.53
N GLY A 149 9.12 -15.67 17.52
CA GLY A 149 10.07 -14.85 18.28
C GLY A 149 11.51 -14.84 17.72
N LEU A 150 11.70 -15.31 16.49
CA LEU A 150 13.00 -15.49 15.82
C LEU A 150 13.21 -14.55 14.62
N ALA A 151 12.44 -13.46 14.52
CA ALA A 151 12.51 -12.52 13.40
C ALA A 151 13.89 -11.84 13.26
N VAL A 152 14.47 -11.33 14.35
CA VAL A 152 15.78 -10.69 14.31
C VAL A 152 16.89 -11.69 13.92
N PRO A 153 16.94 -12.91 14.50
CA PRO A 153 17.83 -13.97 14.02
C PRO A 153 17.67 -14.30 12.53
N LEU A 154 16.44 -14.35 11.99
CA LEU A 154 16.21 -14.56 10.56
C LEU A 154 16.85 -13.47 9.72
N LEU A 155 16.65 -12.20 10.10
CA LEU A 155 17.24 -11.08 9.37
C LEU A 155 18.77 -11.12 9.43
N ASP A 156 19.37 -11.45 10.58
CA ASP A 156 20.82 -11.61 10.71
C ASP A 156 21.34 -12.72 9.79
N TYR A 157 20.67 -13.86 9.75
CA TYR A 157 21.01 -14.98 8.85
C TYR A 157 20.97 -14.57 7.37
N LEU A 158 19.87 -13.97 6.92
CA LEU A 158 19.68 -13.58 5.53
C LEU A 158 20.65 -12.46 5.11
N THR A 159 20.84 -11.44 5.96
CA THR A 159 21.75 -10.33 5.67
C THR A 159 23.21 -10.76 5.67
N THR A 160 23.62 -11.67 6.56
CA THR A 160 24.98 -12.23 6.56
C THR A 160 25.29 -12.96 5.25
N ARG A 161 24.31 -13.73 4.73
CA ARG A 161 24.45 -14.41 3.43
C ARG A 161 24.53 -13.43 2.25
N GLU A 162 23.70 -12.40 2.23
CA GLU A 162 23.76 -11.36 1.20
C GLU A 162 25.11 -10.61 1.24
N LEU A 163 25.61 -10.29 2.44
CA LEU A 163 26.91 -9.65 2.65
C LEU A 163 28.06 -10.53 2.15
N ALA A 164 28.01 -11.84 2.39
CA ALA A 164 29.03 -12.78 1.91
C ALA A 164 29.14 -12.80 0.37
N ARG A 165 28.00 -12.62 -0.33
CA ARG A 165 27.91 -12.55 -1.80
C ARG A 165 28.22 -11.16 -2.37
N THR A 166 28.16 -10.11 -1.55
CA THR A 166 28.40 -8.73 -1.99
C THR A 166 29.89 -8.40 -1.97
N THR A 167 30.41 -7.94 -3.11
CA THR A 167 31.81 -7.51 -3.29
C THR A 167 31.96 -6.00 -3.24
N ASP A 168 31.07 -5.26 -3.92
CA ASP A 168 31.06 -3.80 -3.94
C ASP A 168 30.09 -3.24 -2.87
N PRO A 169 30.60 -2.48 -1.87
CA PRO A 169 29.77 -1.81 -0.87
C PRO A 169 28.67 -0.92 -1.45
N ASN A 170 28.87 -0.34 -2.63
CA ASN A 170 27.88 0.55 -3.25
C ASN A 170 26.66 -0.21 -3.80
N THR A 171 26.75 -1.53 -3.94
CA THR A 171 25.63 -2.38 -4.39
C THR A 171 24.85 -2.98 -3.23
N LEU A 172 25.35 -2.81 -2.00
CA LEU A 172 24.84 -3.43 -0.80
C LEU A 172 23.37 -3.03 -0.56
N PHE A 173 22.50 -4.05 -0.45
CA PHE A 173 21.06 -3.90 -0.29
C PHE A 173 20.39 -2.97 -1.34
N ARG A 174 20.99 -2.76 -2.51
CA ARG A 174 20.33 -2.09 -3.65
C ARG A 174 19.64 -3.10 -4.58
N SER A 175 20.01 -4.37 -4.47
CA SER A 175 19.45 -5.48 -5.23
C SER A 175 18.06 -5.90 -4.71
N ASN A 176 17.27 -6.48 -5.61
CA ASN A 176 16.03 -7.17 -5.25
C ASN A 176 16.36 -8.54 -4.65
N SER A 177 16.79 -8.57 -3.39
CA SER A 177 17.20 -9.78 -2.66
C SER A 177 16.19 -10.20 -1.61
N LEU A 178 16.19 -11.48 -1.23
CA LEU A 178 15.27 -11.98 -0.20
C LEU A 178 15.53 -11.28 1.14
N ALA A 179 16.79 -11.01 1.44
CA ALA A 179 17.23 -10.27 2.62
C ALA A 179 16.73 -8.81 2.61
N SER A 180 16.92 -8.06 1.53
CA SER A 180 16.43 -6.67 1.45
C SER A 180 14.90 -6.60 1.56
N LYS A 181 14.18 -7.55 0.94
CA LYS A 181 12.72 -7.67 1.07
C LYS A 181 12.24 -8.09 2.45
N SER A 182 13.00 -8.95 3.14
CA SER A 182 12.67 -9.38 4.50
C SER A 182 12.86 -8.25 5.51
N VAL A 183 13.93 -7.45 5.40
CA VAL A 183 14.14 -6.28 6.25
C VAL A 183 13.06 -5.22 6.00
N GLU A 184 12.74 -4.92 4.73
CA GLU A 184 11.66 -3.99 4.33
C GLU A 184 10.33 -4.40 4.98
N GLN A 185 9.95 -5.67 4.82
CA GLN A 185 8.70 -6.16 5.36
C GLN A 185 8.68 -6.22 6.89
N PHE A 186 9.79 -6.58 7.52
CA PHE A 186 9.91 -6.55 8.99
C PHE A 186 9.71 -5.14 9.54
N MET A 187 10.37 -4.14 8.95
CA MET A 187 10.16 -2.74 9.34
C MET A 187 8.71 -2.31 9.13
N LYS A 188 8.08 -2.73 8.02
CA LYS A 188 6.68 -2.40 7.76
C LYS A 188 5.76 -2.98 8.83
N VAL A 189 5.96 -4.23 9.25
CA VAL A 189 5.09 -4.90 10.24
C VAL A 189 5.33 -4.36 11.65
N VAL A 190 6.59 -4.28 12.09
CA VAL A 190 6.96 -3.88 13.46
C VAL A 190 6.88 -2.37 13.65
N GLY A 191 7.21 -1.62 12.60
CA GLY A 191 7.30 -0.16 12.64
C GLY A 191 5.99 0.57 12.34
N LEU A 192 4.92 -0.12 11.90
CA LEU A 192 3.68 0.54 11.51
C LEU A 192 3.10 1.47 12.59
N PRO A 193 3.00 1.06 13.88
CA PRO A 193 2.47 1.93 14.92
C PRO A 193 3.34 3.17 15.13
N TYR A 194 4.67 2.97 15.16
CA TYR A 194 5.66 4.04 15.26
C TYR A 194 5.55 5.03 14.08
N LEU A 195 5.42 4.52 12.86
CA LEU A 195 5.25 5.32 11.66
C LEU A 195 3.98 6.20 11.73
N HIS A 196 2.89 5.66 12.28
CA HIS A 196 1.65 6.41 12.45
C HIS A 196 1.83 7.54 13.47
N GLU A 197 2.48 7.29 14.60
CA GLU A 197 2.75 8.34 15.58
C GLU A 197 3.62 9.47 15.00
N VAL A 198 4.58 9.12 14.15
CA VAL A 198 5.56 10.08 13.60
C VAL A 198 5.01 10.86 12.41
N LEU A 199 4.45 10.19 11.39
CA LEU A 199 4.10 10.83 10.12
C LEU A 199 2.63 11.22 10.00
N LYS A 200 1.71 10.51 10.65
CA LYS A 200 0.27 10.70 10.45
C LYS A 200 -0.20 12.13 10.71
N PRO A 201 0.29 12.86 11.73
CA PRO A 201 -0.11 14.25 11.95
C PRO A 201 0.22 15.16 10.76
N VAL A 202 1.45 15.10 10.26
CA VAL A 202 1.90 15.95 9.13
C VAL A 202 1.22 15.52 7.83
N VAL A 203 1.07 14.21 7.59
CA VAL A 203 0.34 13.69 6.42
C VAL A 203 -1.11 14.15 6.43
N ASN A 204 -1.82 14.07 7.57
CA ASN A 204 -3.20 14.54 7.66
C ASN A 204 -3.32 16.04 7.33
N ARG A 205 -2.43 16.85 7.88
CA ARG A 205 -2.36 18.29 7.59
C ARG A 205 -2.21 18.55 6.08
N ILE A 206 -1.33 17.83 5.38
CA ILE A 206 -1.15 17.98 3.93
C ILE A 206 -2.44 17.64 3.16
N PHE A 207 -3.15 16.58 3.58
CA PHE A 207 -4.43 16.17 2.97
C PHE A 207 -5.59 17.13 3.26
N GLU A 208 -5.55 17.84 4.39
CA GLU A 208 -6.55 18.84 4.77
C GLU A 208 -6.31 20.18 4.05
N GLU A 209 -5.06 20.64 4.01
CA GLU A 209 -4.71 21.94 3.42
C GLU A 209 -4.81 21.95 1.88
N LYS A 210 -4.53 20.83 1.21
CA LYS A 210 -4.60 20.65 -0.26
C LYS A 210 -4.00 21.81 -1.07
N LYS A 211 -2.93 22.40 -0.56
CA LYS A 211 -2.25 23.54 -1.17
C LYS A 211 -1.58 23.12 -2.48
N TYR A 212 -1.65 24.00 -3.47
CA TYR A 212 -0.98 23.82 -4.75
C TYR A 212 0.52 24.10 -4.60
N VAL A 213 1.35 23.13 -4.98
CA VAL A 213 2.81 23.22 -4.92
C VAL A 213 3.38 22.75 -6.26
N GLU A 214 4.13 23.61 -6.93
CA GLU A 214 4.89 23.23 -8.13
C GLU A 214 6.19 24.02 -8.21
N LEU A 215 7.29 23.32 -8.49
CA LEU A 215 8.63 23.89 -8.61
C LEU A 215 9.13 23.91 -10.07
N ASP A 216 8.51 23.10 -10.94
CA ASP A 216 8.83 23.01 -12.37
C ASP A 216 8.13 24.13 -13.15
N PRO A 217 8.88 25.09 -13.74
CA PRO A 217 8.31 26.18 -14.53
C PRO A 217 7.43 25.70 -15.68
N GLY A 218 7.77 24.57 -16.30
CA GLY A 218 7.00 24.02 -17.43
C GLY A 218 5.65 23.43 -17.04
N LYS A 219 5.38 23.24 -15.74
CA LYS A 219 4.16 22.60 -15.21
C LYS A 219 3.30 23.55 -14.36
N MET A 220 3.70 24.81 -14.23
CA MET A 220 2.95 25.80 -13.47
C MET A 220 1.68 26.23 -14.21
N ASP A 221 0.52 25.73 -13.76
CA ASP A 221 -0.77 26.09 -14.35
C ASP A 221 -1.32 27.37 -13.70
N LEU A 222 -0.86 28.53 -14.17
CA LEU A 222 -1.20 29.88 -13.67
C LEU A 222 -2.70 30.22 -13.75
N SER A 223 -3.50 29.38 -14.41
CA SER A 223 -4.92 29.63 -14.72
C SER A 223 -5.92 29.00 -13.72
N ARG A 224 -5.48 28.08 -12.85
CA ARG A 224 -6.39 27.17 -12.12
C ARG A 224 -6.66 27.50 -10.64
N SER A 225 -6.01 28.49 -10.03
CA SER A 225 -6.28 28.89 -8.63
C SER A 225 -7.67 29.51 -8.39
N ARG A 226 -8.52 29.70 -9.41
CA ARG A 226 -9.78 30.46 -9.29
C ARG A 226 -11.06 29.61 -9.15
N ARG A 227 -11.03 28.28 -9.36
CA ARG A 227 -12.28 27.48 -9.43
C ARG A 227 -12.82 26.93 -8.09
N VAL A 228 -12.35 27.44 -6.94
CA VAL A 228 -12.83 26.95 -5.62
C VAL A 228 -13.84 27.91 -4.96
N GLN A 229 -14.14 29.08 -5.54
CA GLN A 229 -15.13 29.98 -4.96
C GLN A 229 -16.04 30.58 -6.05
N GLY A 230 -17.27 30.07 -6.15
CA GLY A 230 -18.38 30.75 -6.84
C GLY A 230 -19.00 30.00 -8.01
N ASP A 231 -19.72 28.92 -7.74
CA ASP A 231 -20.79 28.48 -8.64
C ASP A 231 -22.09 29.18 -8.20
N SER A 232 -22.44 30.26 -8.91
CA SER A 232 -23.80 30.81 -8.86
C SER A 232 -24.10 31.74 -10.02
N TRP A 233 -25.17 31.35 -10.74
CA TRP A 233 -26.06 32.11 -11.64
C TRP A 233 -25.57 32.45 -13.05
N GLY A 234 -26.38 31.97 -13.99
CA GLY A 234 -26.33 32.32 -15.40
C GLY A 234 -26.77 33.75 -15.69
N GLY A 235 -26.50 34.16 -16.92
CA GLY A 235 -26.90 35.44 -17.47
C GLY A 235 -26.04 35.76 -18.69
N ASP A 236 -26.69 35.87 -19.84
CA ASP A 236 -26.14 36.35 -21.11
C ASP A 236 -25.26 37.58 -20.94
N THR A 237 -24.14 37.66 -21.68
CA THR A 237 -23.52 38.95 -21.95
C THR A 237 -22.76 38.98 -23.28
N VAL A 238 -23.08 40.03 -24.03
CA VAL A 238 -22.56 40.54 -25.31
C VAL A 238 -21.02 40.67 -25.32
N PRO A 239 -20.35 40.51 -26.48
CA PRO A 239 -18.89 40.63 -26.57
C PRO A 239 -18.47 42.11 -26.61
N GLY A 240 -18.02 42.62 -25.46
CA GLY A 240 -17.48 43.97 -25.33
C GLY A 240 -16.35 44.00 -24.30
N THR A 241 -15.13 44.23 -24.78
CA THR A 241 -13.92 44.71 -24.08
C THR A 241 -13.80 44.37 -22.58
N ARG A 242 -13.42 43.11 -22.27
CA ARG A 242 -12.88 42.79 -20.94
C ARG A 242 -11.47 43.35 -20.83
N ILE A 243 -11.33 44.53 -20.23
CA ILE A 243 -10.07 44.95 -19.61
C ILE A 243 -9.81 43.96 -18.47
N SER A 244 -9.04 42.91 -18.78
CA SER A 244 -8.59 41.93 -17.81
C SER A 244 -7.56 42.62 -16.92
N PHE A 245 -7.96 43.03 -15.72
CA PHE A 245 -7.04 43.26 -14.60
C PHE A 245 -6.37 41.92 -14.27
N LYS A 246 -5.29 41.63 -14.99
CA LYS A 246 -4.56 40.36 -15.00
C LYS A 246 -3.61 40.37 -13.81
N GLY A 247 -4.15 40.16 -12.62
CA GLY A 247 -3.35 39.72 -11.46
C GLY A 247 -2.89 38.29 -11.67
N SER A 248 -2.04 38.03 -12.68
CA SER A 248 -1.28 36.78 -12.74
C SER A 248 -0.28 36.83 -11.60
N LEU A 249 -0.38 35.91 -10.64
CA LEU A 249 0.77 35.64 -9.76
C LEU A 249 1.95 35.36 -10.69
N SER A 250 3.06 36.08 -10.54
CA SER A 250 4.25 35.75 -11.30
C SER A 250 4.67 34.34 -10.93
N GLU A 251 5.17 33.57 -11.89
CA GLU A 251 5.75 32.25 -11.68
C GLU A 251 6.73 32.23 -10.50
N ALA A 252 7.51 33.32 -10.36
CA ALA A 252 8.40 33.54 -9.23
C ALA A 252 7.69 33.49 -7.87
N ARG A 253 6.54 34.15 -7.72
CA ARG A 253 5.76 34.15 -6.47
C ARG A 253 5.16 32.79 -6.16
N VAL A 254 4.68 32.07 -7.17
CA VAL A 254 4.14 30.71 -6.99
C VAL A 254 5.24 29.77 -6.54
N ARG A 255 6.43 29.88 -7.13
CA ARG A 255 7.60 29.08 -6.76
C ARG A 255 8.10 29.40 -5.36
N GLU A 256 8.19 30.69 -5.00
CA GLU A 256 8.61 31.14 -3.67
C GLU A 256 7.65 30.62 -2.59
N SER A 257 6.34 30.81 -2.78
CA SER A 257 5.33 30.26 -1.86
C SER A 257 5.34 28.73 -1.80
N SER A 258 5.55 28.05 -2.93
CA SER A 258 5.69 26.59 -2.98
C SER A 258 6.91 26.10 -2.21
N LEU A 259 8.03 26.83 -2.29
CA LEU A 259 9.26 26.51 -1.58
C LEU A 259 9.08 26.67 -0.07
N GLU A 260 8.49 27.79 0.38
CA GLU A 260 8.20 28.03 1.80
C GLU A 260 7.29 26.93 2.38
N LEU A 261 6.25 26.54 1.64
CA LEU A 261 5.34 25.46 2.06
C LEU A 261 6.05 24.12 2.16
N LEU A 262 6.86 23.77 1.15
CA LEU A 262 7.62 22.52 1.15
C LEU A 262 8.66 22.49 2.27
N GLN A 263 9.37 23.59 2.50
CA GLN A 263 10.32 23.71 3.59
C GLN A 263 9.64 23.57 4.96
N GLY A 264 8.45 24.16 5.12
CA GLY A 264 7.65 24.00 6.33
C GLY A 264 7.26 22.54 6.58
N TYR A 265 6.63 21.88 5.59
CA TYR A 265 6.24 20.48 5.73
C TYR A 265 7.43 19.54 5.90
N LEU A 266 8.52 19.77 5.17
CA LEU A 266 9.73 18.96 5.29
C LEU A 266 10.38 19.14 6.66
N GLY A 267 10.42 20.37 7.18
CA GLY A 267 10.86 20.67 8.55
C GLY A 267 10.04 19.90 9.57
N ASP A 268 8.71 19.98 9.50
CA ASP A 268 7.81 19.24 10.40
C ASP A 268 8.06 17.71 10.33
N ILE A 269 8.25 17.15 9.13
CA ILE A 269 8.55 15.72 8.95
C ILE A 269 9.90 15.35 9.57
N VAL A 270 10.95 16.12 9.29
CA VAL A 270 12.31 15.85 9.79
C VAL A 270 12.35 15.99 11.31
N ASP A 271 11.74 17.03 11.87
CA ASP A 271 11.67 17.25 13.31
C ASP A 271 10.87 16.15 14.00
N ALA A 272 9.76 15.69 13.41
CA ALA A 272 9.01 14.55 13.92
C ALA A 272 9.85 13.26 13.92
N ILE A 273 10.60 12.99 12.84
CA ILE A 273 11.45 11.80 12.74
C ILE A 273 12.60 11.87 13.76
N VAL A 274 13.36 12.97 13.78
CA VAL A 274 14.52 13.15 14.66
C VAL A 274 14.10 13.24 16.13
N GLY A 275 12.94 13.83 16.43
CA GLY A 275 12.37 13.91 17.77
C GLY A 275 11.79 12.58 18.29
N SER A 276 11.71 11.55 17.45
CA SER A 276 11.03 10.28 17.77
C SER A 276 11.96 9.09 18.03
N VAL A 277 13.28 9.30 18.14
CA VAL A 277 14.27 8.21 18.32
C VAL A 277 13.91 7.27 19.48
N GLU A 278 13.46 7.79 20.61
CA GLU A 278 13.11 6.96 21.78
C GLU A 278 11.82 6.15 21.60
N LYS A 279 10.97 6.53 20.64
CA LYS A 279 9.74 5.81 20.29
C LYS A 279 10.00 4.69 19.27
N CYS A 280 11.19 4.64 18.69
CA CYS A 280 11.54 3.62 17.69
C CYS A 280 11.46 2.21 18.31
N PRO A 281 10.73 1.26 17.69
CA PRO A 281 10.53 -0.08 18.26
C PRO A 281 11.85 -0.77 18.59
N ILE A 282 11.95 -1.35 19.78
CA ILE A 282 13.17 -2.01 20.28
C ILE A 282 13.64 -3.09 19.30
N LEU A 283 12.72 -3.89 18.75
CA LEU A 283 13.07 -4.92 17.76
C LEU A 283 13.73 -4.35 16.50
N MET A 284 13.29 -3.18 16.01
CA MET A 284 13.94 -2.48 14.90
C MET A 284 15.33 -1.97 15.30
N ARG A 285 15.47 -1.38 16.50
CA ARG A 285 16.78 -0.92 17.02
C ARG A 285 17.77 -2.08 17.10
N VAL A 286 17.35 -3.25 17.59
CA VAL A 286 18.19 -4.45 17.67
C VAL A 286 18.54 -4.97 16.27
N ALA A 287 17.58 -5.04 15.35
CA ALA A 287 17.84 -5.47 13.97
C ALA A 287 18.86 -4.57 13.28
N PHE A 288 18.74 -3.25 13.41
CA PHE A 288 19.71 -2.30 12.84
C PHE A 288 21.07 -2.38 13.51
N LYS A 289 21.13 -2.61 14.83
CA LYS A 289 22.39 -2.84 15.55
C LYS A 289 23.11 -4.07 15.00
N GLN A 290 22.38 -5.16 14.75
CA GLN A 290 22.95 -6.38 14.15
C GLN A 290 23.42 -6.13 12.72
N LEU A 291 22.57 -5.51 11.90
CA LEU A 291 22.92 -5.16 10.51
C LEU A 291 24.20 -4.33 10.45
N ARG A 292 24.31 -3.29 11.28
CA ARG A 292 25.51 -2.46 11.39
C ARG A 292 26.74 -3.30 11.71
N ARG A 293 26.66 -4.15 12.74
CA ARG A 293 27.77 -5.02 13.14
C ARG A 293 28.22 -5.92 11.97
N ARG A 294 27.29 -6.55 11.25
CA ARG A 294 27.63 -7.42 10.11
C ARG A 294 28.28 -6.67 8.96
N VAL A 295 27.82 -5.45 8.69
CA VAL A 295 28.42 -4.58 7.66
C VAL A 295 29.84 -4.14 8.07
N GLU A 296 30.06 -3.81 9.34
CA GLU A 296 31.38 -3.45 9.89
C GLU A 296 32.36 -4.64 9.83
N GLU A 297 31.88 -5.86 10.14
CA GLU A 297 32.68 -7.10 10.04
C GLU A 297 33.10 -7.39 8.59
N ARG A 298 32.22 -7.13 7.61
CA ARG A 298 32.48 -7.40 6.19
C ARG A 298 33.36 -6.34 5.52
N PHE A 299 33.19 -5.07 5.89
CA PHE A 299 33.88 -3.94 5.27
C PHE A 299 34.60 -3.09 6.33
N PRO A 300 35.72 -3.60 6.91
CA PRO A 300 36.39 -2.94 8.03
C PRO A 300 37.24 -1.71 7.63
N SER A 301 37.48 -1.49 6.33
CA SER A 301 38.34 -0.41 5.84
C SER A 301 37.76 0.98 6.14
N ALA A 302 38.61 1.93 6.55
CA ALA A 302 38.21 3.32 6.85
C ALA A 302 37.54 4.04 5.65
N GLN A 303 37.83 3.62 4.41
CA GLN A 303 37.19 4.11 3.20
C GLN A 303 35.69 3.76 3.10
N HIS A 304 35.22 2.79 3.90
CA HIS A 304 33.85 2.32 3.93
C HIS A 304 33.13 2.69 5.24
N GLU A 305 33.65 3.67 5.98
CA GLU A 305 33.09 4.10 7.26
C GLU A 305 31.63 4.58 7.14
N GLU A 306 31.24 5.13 6.00
CA GLU A 306 29.89 5.59 5.76
C GLU A 306 28.92 4.46 5.38
N VAL A 307 29.43 3.31 4.91
CA VAL A 307 28.62 2.18 4.40
C VAL A 307 27.69 1.62 5.49
N ARG A 308 28.14 1.59 6.74
CA ARG A 308 27.33 1.20 7.90
C ARG A 308 26.16 2.15 8.17
N TYR A 309 26.29 3.43 7.84
CA TYR A 309 25.21 4.40 7.97
C TYR A 309 24.30 4.36 6.73
N PHE A 310 24.87 4.19 5.54
CA PHE A 310 24.10 4.03 4.31
C PHE A 310 23.25 2.77 4.30
N SER A 311 23.71 1.65 4.87
CA SER A 311 22.92 0.43 4.96
C SER A 311 21.68 0.63 5.83
N ILE A 312 21.81 1.29 6.99
CA ILE A 312 20.68 1.62 7.87
C ILE A 312 19.77 2.67 7.21
N SER A 313 20.35 3.78 6.73
CA SER A 313 19.60 4.88 6.11
C SER A 313 18.83 4.43 4.87
N GLY A 314 19.43 3.55 4.06
CA GLY A 314 18.78 2.96 2.89
C GLY A 314 17.59 2.06 3.23
N PHE A 315 17.50 1.54 4.46
CA PHE A 315 16.29 0.87 4.92
C PHE A 315 15.32 1.88 5.56
N LEU A 316 15.80 2.71 6.48
CA LEU A 316 14.96 3.59 7.27
C LEU A 316 14.31 4.71 6.45
N PHE A 317 15.06 5.39 5.59
CA PHE A 317 14.52 6.47 4.77
C PHE A 317 13.99 5.94 3.43
N LEU A 318 14.82 5.25 2.64
CA LEU A 318 14.43 4.87 1.28
C LEU A 318 13.34 3.78 1.23
N ARG A 319 13.22 2.94 2.26
CA ARG A 319 12.29 1.79 2.27
C ARG A 319 11.20 1.85 3.33
N PHE A 320 11.21 2.86 4.20
CA PHE A 320 10.23 2.98 5.26
C PHE A 320 9.61 4.38 5.29
N PHE A 321 10.34 5.43 5.64
CA PHE A 321 9.76 6.79 5.72
C PHE A 321 9.38 7.37 4.35
N ALA A 322 10.28 7.41 3.37
CA ALA A 322 10.00 8.05 2.07
C ALA A 322 8.86 7.35 1.30
N PRO A 323 8.77 6.01 1.23
CA PRO A 323 7.61 5.34 0.64
C PRO A 323 6.31 5.61 1.40
N ALA A 324 6.36 5.77 2.72
CA ALA A 324 5.20 6.11 3.53
C ALA A 324 4.68 7.53 3.28
N VAL A 325 5.60 8.50 3.08
CA VAL A 325 5.23 9.86 2.66
C VAL A 325 4.68 9.84 1.23
N LEU A 326 5.35 9.15 0.30
CA LEU A 326 4.95 9.09 -1.11
C LEU A 326 3.59 8.41 -1.32
N THR A 327 3.35 7.30 -0.60
CA THR A 327 2.14 6.47 -0.75
C THR A 327 1.48 6.16 0.61
N PRO A 328 0.88 7.15 1.29
CA PRO A 328 0.38 7.00 2.66
C PRO A 328 -0.67 5.89 2.83
N LYS A 329 -1.45 5.60 1.78
CA LYS A 329 -2.45 4.52 1.80
C LYS A 329 -1.82 3.14 2.01
N LEU A 330 -0.68 2.84 1.39
CA LEU A 330 -0.02 1.54 1.49
C LEU A 330 0.55 1.26 2.89
N PHE A 331 0.65 2.30 3.71
CA PHE A 331 1.10 2.29 5.11
C PHE A 331 -0.05 2.58 6.08
N SER A 332 -1.31 2.54 5.61
CA SER A 332 -2.51 2.81 6.43
C SER A 332 -2.51 4.17 7.14
N LEU A 333 -1.72 5.14 6.66
CA LEU A 333 -1.73 6.50 7.19
C LEU A 333 -3.00 7.25 6.75
N ARG A 334 -3.58 6.83 5.62
CA ARG A 334 -4.85 7.33 5.05
C ARG A 334 -5.64 6.18 4.43
N GLU A 335 -6.95 6.29 4.42
CA GLU A 335 -7.85 5.29 3.80
C GLU A 335 -7.93 5.43 2.28
N GLN A 336 -7.82 6.67 1.78
CA GLN A 336 -7.97 7.01 0.36
C GLN A 336 -6.64 7.39 -0.27
N HIS A 337 -6.53 7.19 -1.59
CA HIS A 337 -5.38 7.70 -2.35
C HIS A 337 -5.39 9.24 -2.37
N ALA A 338 -4.21 9.83 -2.43
CA ALA A 338 -4.06 11.27 -2.62
C ALA A 338 -4.63 11.69 -3.98
N ASP A 339 -5.34 12.82 -4.03
CA ASP A 339 -5.68 13.47 -5.29
C ASP A 339 -4.40 13.98 -6.00
N PRO A 340 -4.43 14.28 -7.31
CA PRO A 340 -3.23 14.65 -8.05
C PRO A 340 -2.44 15.83 -7.46
N ARG A 341 -3.09 16.78 -6.77
CA ARG A 341 -2.39 17.92 -6.16
C ARG A 341 -1.65 17.49 -4.90
N THR A 342 -2.36 16.82 -4.00
CA THR A 342 -1.79 16.28 -2.76
C THR A 342 -0.67 15.28 -3.09
N GLY A 343 -0.88 14.42 -4.08
CA GLY A 343 0.12 13.47 -4.56
C GLY A 343 1.39 14.13 -5.09
N ARG A 344 1.27 15.31 -5.75
CA ARG A 344 2.44 16.09 -6.19
C ARG A 344 3.25 16.61 -5.01
N THR A 345 2.60 17.16 -3.98
CA THR A 345 3.26 17.62 -2.75
C THR A 345 3.99 16.47 -2.06
N LEU A 346 3.32 15.33 -1.86
CA LEU A 346 3.92 14.14 -1.24
C LEU A 346 5.11 13.61 -2.05
N LEU A 347 5.02 13.62 -3.38
CA LEU A 347 6.13 13.24 -4.26
C LEU A 347 7.34 14.16 -4.12
N LEU A 348 7.11 15.47 -3.95
CA LEU A 348 8.20 16.43 -3.75
C LEU A 348 8.83 16.32 -2.36
N LEU A 349 8.04 15.95 -1.34
CA LEU A 349 8.54 15.75 0.02
C LEU A 349 9.28 14.42 0.20
N ALA A 350 8.90 13.39 -0.54
CA ALA A 350 9.57 12.09 -0.50
C ALA A 350 10.88 12.04 -1.31
N LYS A 351 11.07 12.99 -2.22
CA LYS A 351 12.31 13.20 -2.97
C LYS A 351 13.27 14.08 -2.17
#